data_AF-A0AAJ0D6M3-F1
#
_entry.id   AF-A0AAJ0D6M3-F1
#
_cell.length_a   1.000
_cell.length_b   1.000
_cell.length_c   1.000
_cell.angle_alpha   90.00
_cell.angle_beta   90.00
_cell.angle_gamma   90.00
#
_symmetry.space_group_name_H-M   'P 1'
#
loop_
_entity.id
_entity.type
_entity.pdbx_description
1 polymer ?
#
loop_
_entity_poly.entity_id
_entity_poly.type
_entity_poly.pdbx_seq_one_letter_code
_entity_poly.pdbx_strand_id
1 'polypeptide(L)'
;MDRLTVEFYYDISCPFAYIASSRIEALAARTGAHIAWRPVLLGAIYRATNAPQGAAGSASDVFNPTKKAVTSKGFQRTLKRLGIPHNEPPRHPVKTTAALRLLYFLKNDDRAKLTHALYRAYWVDRKDVSEQVTLEEAIRSSGIAHAEDVVEALQGRRVEGPAQRKSLETATADAVERGTPGVPAFWVPHEMWTDRQGQRRQGRLYWGQDRMQFVEAVLLAAGDERQLSSIPKSLRSLEPRCVRGPIPSGEEMKLEFWYDFSSPWAFLGWTQLQRLQRQFGERLSIEMKPFLLGILFREIGAPNLPMAAISEQKRKYSQLDHRDWVRWWNAVNEQEGRPDKNIEFYWADIFPIRTPTVLRAVLVKPELIRSLFRACWEQNKDMADDQVLQQVINEAGYDGAKVLGQANDPKYKAELRARTQEAKETGICGVPSYRLFRRKDGEAWTQHGDIVWGQDLITDVEDYIAGWPVEATSKL
;
A
#
# COMPACT_ATOMS: atom_id res chain seq x y z
N MET A 1 -23.97 5.39 23.76
CA MET A 1 -22.95 4.67 22.99
C MET A 1 -21.84 5.66 22.70
N ASP A 2 -20.58 5.30 22.95
CA ASP A 2 -19.44 6.14 22.57
C ASP A 2 -19.47 6.40 21.07
N ARG A 3 -19.20 7.65 20.69
CA ARG A 3 -19.21 8.09 19.29
C ARG A 3 -18.09 7.36 18.53
N LEU A 4 -18.42 6.61 17.48
CA LEU A 4 -17.45 6.00 16.57
C LEU A 4 -16.43 7.07 16.14
N THR A 5 -15.15 6.80 16.32
CA THR A 5 -14.08 7.78 16.08
C THR A 5 -12.97 7.15 15.25
N VAL A 6 -12.42 7.94 14.33
CA VAL A 6 -11.14 7.70 13.69
C VAL A 6 -10.21 8.87 13.99
N GLU A 7 -9.03 8.58 14.54
CA GLU A 7 -7.98 9.58 14.72
C GLU A 7 -7.08 9.59 13.49
N PHE A 8 -7.01 10.74 12.81
CA PHE A 8 -6.23 10.92 11.59
C PHE A 8 -4.91 11.62 11.92
N TYR A 9 -3.81 10.88 11.86
CA TYR A 9 -2.45 11.38 12.01
C TYR A 9 -1.87 11.82 10.67
N TYR A 10 -1.42 13.08 10.60
CA TYR A 10 -0.90 13.68 9.38
C TYR A 10 0.15 14.75 9.62
N ASP A 11 0.97 15.00 8.61
CA ASP A 11 1.87 16.15 8.52
C ASP A 11 1.58 16.87 7.20
N ILE A 12 1.64 18.21 7.19
CA ILE A 12 1.39 19.02 5.98
C ILE A 12 2.42 18.69 4.88
N SER A 13 3.62 18.29 5.28
CA SER A 13 4.71 17.90 4.36
C SER A 13 4.52 16.52 3.73
N CYS A 14 3.48 15.75 4.09
CA CYS A 14 3.31 14.41 3.53
C CYS A 14 2.29 14.41 2.36
N PRO A 15 2.71 14.05 1.13
CA PRO A 15 1.81 14.04 -0.03
C PRO A 15 0.73 12.95 0.07
N PHE A 16 1.03 11.81 0.70
CA PHE A 16 0.02 10.77 0.94
C PHE A 16 -1.01 11.20 1.98
N ALA A 17 -0.62 12.05 2.94
CA ALA A 17 -1.55 12.57 3.93
C ALA A 17 -2.45 13.66 3.33
N TYR A 18 -1.93 14.44 2.38
CA TYR A 18 -2.75 15.30 1.52
C TYR A 18 -3.82 14.48 0.77
N ILE A 19 -3.43 13.37 0.12
CA ILE A 19 -4.40 12.47 -0.54
C ILE A 19 -5.47 11.97 0.45
N ALA A 20 -5.06 11.49 1.63
CA ALA A 20 -5.99 11.03 2.66
C ALA A 20 -6.95 12.13 3.12
N SER A 21 -6.46 13.37 3.30
CA SER A 21 -7.27 14.51 3.77
C SER A 21 -8.44 14.82 2.82
N SER A 22 -8.24 14.67 1.51
CA SER A 22 -9.29 14.89 0.50
C SER A 22 -10.43 13.84 0.55
N ARG A 23 -10.24 12.73 1.26
CA ARG A 23 -11.14 11.57 1.26
C ARG A 23 -11.73 11.25 2.63
N ILE A 24 -11.07 11.64 3.72
CA ILE A 24 -11.41 11.19 5.08
C ILE A 24 -12.80 11.67 5.53
N GLU A 25 -13.21 12.87 5.12
CA GLU A 25 -14.55 13.42 5.42
C GLU A 25 -15.67 12.64 4.74
N ALA A 26 -15.46 12.21 3.49
CA ALA A 26 -16.42 11.37 2.78
C ALA A 26 -16.52 9.97 3.43
N LEU A 27 -15.41 9.41 3.91
CA LEU A 27 -15.39 8.17 4.70
C LEU A 27 -16.18 8.35 6.02
N ALA A 28 -15.94 9.44 6.74
CA ALA A 28 -16.66 9.75 7.97
C ALA A 28 -18.17 9.94 7.73
N ALA A 29 -18.56 10.63 6.66
CA ALA A 29 -19.97 10.80 6.29
C ALA A 29 -20.67 9.46 6.02
N ARG A 30 -20.00 8.51 5.34
CA ARG A 30 -20.55 7.18 5.05
C ARG A 30 -20.64 6.25 6.27
N THR A 31 -19.81 6.48 7.28
CA THR A 31 -19.71 5.63 8.48
C THR A 31 -20.36 6.22 9.72
N GLY A 32 -20.66 7.52 9.71
CA GLY A 32 -21.10 8.26 10.89
C GLY A 32 -19.98 8.53 11.91
N ALA A 33 -18.72 8.25 11.57
CA ALA A 33 -17.59 8.41 12.47
C ALA A 33 -17.21 9.89 12.66
N HIS A 34 -16.79 10.23 13.87
CA HIS A 34 -16.07 11.47 14.16
C HIS A 34 -14.63 11.37 13.68
N ILE A 35 -14.13 12.43 13.03
CA ILE A 35 -12.71 12.54 12.70
C ILE A 35 -12.04 13.37 13.79
N ALA A 36 -11.11 12.77 14.52
CA ALA A 36 -10.16 13.52 15.34
C ALA A 36 -8.94 13.87 14.49
N TRP A 37 -8.82 15.13 14.08
CA TRP A 37 -7.68 15.61 13.29
C TRP A 37 -6.46 15.79 14.20
N ARG A 38 -5.45 14.93 14.05
CA ARG A 38 -4.25 14.88 14.89
C ARG A 38 -3.00 15.23 14.07
N PRO A 39 -2.69 16.52 13.84
CA PRO A 39 -1.42 16.89 13.24
C PRO A 39 -0.25 16.36 14.07
N VAL A 40 0.73 15.74 13.43
CA VAL A 40 1.94 15.18 14.06
C VAL A 40 3.17 15.64 13.30
N LEU A 41 4.33 15.59 13.95
CA LEU A 41 5.60 15.95 13.31
C LEU A 41 6.26 14.70 12.72
N LEU A 42 6.16 14.53 11.40
CA LEU A 42 6.66 13.33 10.71
C LEU A 42 8.16 13.11 10.93
N GLY A 43 8.95 14.19 10.90
CA GLY A 43 10.39 14.11 11.18
C GLY A 43 10.72 13.59 12.59
N ALA A 44 9.86 13.83 13.58
CA ALA A 44 10.04 13.29 14.92
C ALA A 44 9.65 11.81 15.01
N ILE A 45 8.63 11.36 14.27
CA ILE A 45 8.28 9.93 14.14
C ILE A 45 9.45 9.15 13.55
N TYR A 46 10.06 9.67 12.46
CA TYR A 46 11.19 9.01 11.82
C TYR A 46 12.41 8.89 12.75
N ARG A 47 12.75 9.95 13.50
CA ARG A 47 13.81 9.88 14.53
C ARG A 47 13.49 8.88 15.63
N ALA A 48 12.28 8.92 16.19
CA ALA A 48 11.89 8.04 17.28
C ALA A 48 11.88 6.56 16.89
N THR A 49 11.63 6.26 15.61
CA THR A 49 11.57 4.89 15.08
C THR A 49 12.84 4.45 14.37
N ASN A 50 13.88 5.29 14.28
CA ASN A 50 15.07 5.05 13.46
C ASN A 50 14.71 4.67 12.00
N ALA A 51 13.68 5.32 11.44
CA ALA A 51 13.31 5.11 10.05
C ALA A 51 14.41 5.67 9.13
N PRO A 52 14.87 4.91 8.10
CA PRO A 52 15.85 5.40 7.16
C PRO A 52 15.34 6.63 6.39
N GLN A 53 16.15 7.68 6.35
CA GLN A 53 15.89 8.92 5.61
C GLN A 53 17.16 9.32 4.85
N GLY A 54 16.99 9.96 3.69
CA GLY A 54 18.11 10.62 3.02
C GLY A 54 18.34 12.04 3.53
N ALA A 55 19.29 12.74 2.90
CA ALA A 55 19.73 14.08 3.33
C ALA A 55 18.60 15.12 3.34
N ALA A 56 17.58 14.97 2.49
CA ALA A 56 16.43 15.88 2.45
C ALA A 56 15.34 15.52 3.48
N GLY A 57 15.50 14.43 4.24
CA GLY A 57 14.56 14.01 5.29
C GLY A 57 13.35 13.23 4.77
N SER A 58 13.36 12.78 3.50
CA SER A 58 12.32 11.90 2.97
C SER A 58 12.71 10.43 3.05
N ALA A 59 11.73 9.56 3.32
CA ALA A 59 11.90 8.11 3.27
C ALA A 59 12.13 7.60 1.83
N SER A 60 11.74 8.36 0.80
CA SER A 60 11.97 7.99 -0.60
C SER A 60 13.41 8.23 -1.06
N ASP A 61 14.18 9.03 -0.33
CA ASP A 61 15.56 9.40 -0.72
C ASP A 61 16.52 8.21 -0.66
N VAL A 62 16.20 7.20 0.15
CA VAL A 62 16.98 5.95 0.26
C VAL A 62 16.57 4.89 -0.77
N PHE A 63 15.60 5.19 -1.65
CA PHE A 63 15.18 4.25 -2.69
C PHE A 63 16.19 4.23 -3.83
N ASN A 64 16.49 3.03 -4.34
CA ASN A 64 17.23 2.90 -5.60
C ASN A 64 16.43 3.52 -6.77
N PRO A 65 17.09 3.87 -7.89
CA PRO A 65 16.44 4.54 -9.02
C PRO A 65 15.22 3.81 -9.58
N THR A 66 15.28 2.47 -9.70
CA THR A 66 14.18 1.65 -10.22
C THR A 66 12.95 1.74 -9.33
N LYS A 67 13.12 1.57 -8.01
CA LYS A 67 12.04 1.71 -7.05
C LYS A 67 11.46 3.13 -7.05
N LYS A 68 12.33 4.16 -7.07
CA LYS A 68 11.90 5.56 -7.12
C LYS A 68 11.01 5.82 -8.34
N ALA A 69 11.42 5.36 -9.53
CA ALA A 69 10.65 5.51 -10.75
C ALA A 69 9.25 4.86 -10.67
N VAL A 70 9.17 3.61 -10.20
CA VAL A 70 7.88 2.90 -10.05
C VAL A 70 6.99 3.58 -9.01
N THR A 71 7.53 3.97 -7.85
CA THR A 71 6.75 4.65 -6.81
C THR A 71 6.26 6.03 -7.26
N SER A 72 7.06 6.79 -8.00
CA SER A 72 6.67 8.10 -8.54
C SER A 72 5.52 7.97 -9.53
N LYS A 73 5.58 6.99 -10.45
CA LYS A 73 4.46 6.76 -11.38
C LYS A 73 3.21 6.28 -10.65
N GLY A 74 3.35 5.40 -9.65
CA GLY A 74 2.23 4.97 -8.80
C GLY A 74 1.57 6.11 -8.04
N PHE A 75 2.35 7.08 -7.56
CA PHE A 75 1.83 8.31 -6.94
C PHE A 75 1.03 9.15 -7.94
N GLN A 76 1.58 9.43 -9.13
CA GLN A 76 0.87 10.16 -10.18
C GLN A 76 -0.41 9.45 -10.63
N ARG A 77 -0.35 8.12 -10.76
CA ARG A 77 -1.51 7.27 -11.06
C ARG A 77 -2.60 7.42 -10.00
N THR A 78 -2.23 7.41 -8.72
CA THR A 78 -3.17 7.59 -7.60
C THR A 78 -3.87 8.96 -7.66
N LEU A 79 -3.11 10.04 -7.87
CA LEU A 79 -3.66 11.39 -8.00
C LEU A 79 -4.66 11.47 -9.16
N LYS A 80 -4.30 10.92 -10.32
CA LYS A 80 -5.16 10.89 -11.50
C LYS A 80 -6.44 10.07 -11.27
N ARG A 81 -6.32 8.87 -10.70
CA ARG A 81 -7.48 8.00 -10.40
C ARG A 81 -8.47 8.67 -9.44
N LEU A 82 -7.98 9.50 -8.53
CA LEU A 82 -8.79 10.18 -7.53
C LEU A 82 -9.21 11.60 -7.93
N GLY A 83 -8.72 12.12 -9.07
CA GLY A 83 -9.00 13.49 -9.51
C GLY A 83 -8.43 14.57 -8.57
N ILE A 84 -7.32 14.29 -7.88
CA ILE A 84 -6.74 15.19 -6.89
C ILE A 84 -5.74 16.12 -7.58
N PRO A 85 -5.93 17.46 -7.50
CA PRO A 85 -4.96 18.40 -8.06
C PRO A 85 -3.64 18.31 -7.29
N HIS A 86 -2.53 18.35 -8.02
CA HIS A 86 -1.20 18.27 -7.43
C HIS A 86 -0.21 19.05 -8.29
N ASN A 87 0.61 19.85 -7.62
CA ASN A 87 1.65 20.67 -8.20
C ASN A 87 2.81 20.72 -7.21
N GLU A 88 3.85 19.93 -7.48
CA GLU A 88 4.96 19.73 -6.54
C GLU A 88 5.59 21.10 -6.16
N PRO A 89 5.74 21.40 -4.86
CA PRO A 89 6.39 22.62 -4.43
C PRO A 89 7.87 22.60 -4.85
N PRO A 90 8.46 23.76 -5.21
CA PRO A 90 9.84 23.83 -5.70
C PRO A 90 10.88 23.36 -4.67
N ARG A 91 10.54 23.42 -3.37
CA ARG A 91 11.31 22.83 -2.28
C ARG A 91 10.43 21.85 -1.51
N HIS A 92 10.86 20.60 -1.45
CA HIS A 92 10.20 19.53 -0.71
C HIS A 92 11.24 18.58 -0.10
N PRO A 93 11.08 18.17 1.17
CA PRO A 93 10.12 18.67 2.17
C PRO A 93 10.55 20.03 2.78
N VAL A 94 9.57 20.83 3.24
CA VAL A 94 9.79 22.04 4.05
C VAL A 94 9.55 21.78 5.54
N LYS A 95 10.00 22.68 6.41
CA LYS A 95 9.72 22.62 7.85
C LYS A 95 8.27 23.00 8.13
N THR A 96 7.51 22.10 8.74
CA THR A 96 6.07 22.29 9.01
C THR A 96 5.73 22.62 10.46
N THR A 97 6.73 22.77 11.35
CA THR A 97 6.48 22.91 12.80
C THR A 97 5.59 24.10 13.16
N ALA A 98 5.73 25.26 12.49
CA ALA A 98 4.88 26.43 12.73
C ALA A 98 3.44 26.16 12.30
N ALA A 99 3.24 25.63 11.08
CA ALA A 99 1.94 25.21 10.57
C ALA A 99 1.23 24.20 11.49
N LEU A 100 1.96 23.18 11.96
CA LEU A 100 1.42 22.14 12.84
C LEU A 100 1.01 22.69 14.22
N ARG A 101 1.78 23.64 14.78
CA ARG A 101 1.42 24.28 16.06
C ARG A 101 0.23 25.22 15.92
N LEU A 102 0.15 25.94 14.80
CA LEU A 102 -1.01 26.75 14.43
C LEU A 102 -2.30 25.91 14.39
N LEU A 103 -2.25 24.70 13.85
CA LEU A 103 -3.39 23.77 13.87
C LEU A 103 -3.85 23.38 15.28
N TYR A 104 -2.95 23.33 16.27
CA TYR A 104 -3.31 23.09 17.68
C TYR A 104 -3.82 24.31 18.43
N PHE A 105 -3.73 25.51 17.84
CA PHE A 105 -4.42 26.69 18.36
C PHE A 105 -5.94 26.59 18.14
N LEU A 106 -6.37 25.83 17.11
CA LEU A 106 -7.76 25.67 16.72
C LEU A 106 -8.42 24.42 17.33
N LYS A 107 -9.74 24.52 17.51
CA LYS A 107 -10.62 23.36 17.78
C LYS A 107 -10.70 22.46 16.54
N ASN A 108 -11.14 21.23 16.73
CA ASN A 108 -11.10 20.17 15.71
C ASN A 108 -11.71 20.57 14.34
N ASP A 109 -12.86 21.23 14.33
CA ASP A 109 -13.56 21.56 13.07
C ASP A 109 -12.86 22.69 12.30
N ASP A 110 -12.43 23.76 12.99
CA ASP A 110 -11.65 24.83 12.37
C ASP A 110 -10.22 24.37 12.01
N ARG A 111 -9.66 23.43 12.78
CA ARG A 111 -8.41 22.75 12.45
C ARG A 111 -8.53 22.02 11.11
N ALA A 112 -9.62 21.31 10.86
CA ALA A 112 -9.85 20.63 9.58
C ALA A 112 -9.85 21.62 8.41
N LYS A 113 -10.59 22.73 8.54
CA LYS A 113 -10.63 23.81 7.54
C LYS A 113 -9.24 24.38 7.23
N LEU A 114 -8.47 24.72 8.25
CA LEU A 114 -7.12 25.25 8.06
C LEU A 114 -6.17 24.20 7.46
N THR A 115 -6.30 22.92 7.85
CA THR A 115 -5.51 21.84 7.25
C THR A 115 -5.72 21.75 5.73
N HIS A 116 -6.96 21.84 5.26
CA HIS A 116 -7.25 21.87 3.81
C HIS A 116 -6.63 23.09 3.13
N ALA A 117 -6.71 24.27 3.75
CA ALA A 117 -6.08 25.49 3.21
C ALA A 117 -4.55 25.38 3.13
N LEU A 118 -3.90 24.81 4.16
CA LEU A 118 -2.46 24.59 4.18
C LEU A 118 -2.02 23.54 3.15
N TYR A 119 -2.79 22.46 2.99
CA TYR A 119 -2.51 21.47 1.96
C TYR A 119 -2.66 22.04 0.56
N ARG A 120 -3.69 22.85 0.29
CA ARG A 120 -3.84 23.56 -0.97
C ARG A 120 -2.65 24.50 -1.22
N ALA A 121 -2.28 25.31 -0.23
CA ALA A 121 -1.16 26.24 -0.35
C ALA A 121 0.13 25.50 -0.72
N TYR A 122 0.42 24.36 -0.08
CA TYR A 122 1.66 23.60 -0.29
C TYR A 122 1.66 22.74 -1.57
N TRP A 123 0.59 21.95 -1.79
CA TRP A 123 0.54 20.92 -2.84
C TRP A 123 -0.18 21.33 -4.12
N VAL A 124 -0.79 22.51 -4.17
CA VAL A 124 -1.50 23.01 -5.36
C VAL A 124 -0.92 24.36 -5.77
N ASP A 125 -0.83 25.29 -4.82
CA ASP A 125 -0.39 26.66 -5.08
C ASP A 125 1.14 26.83 -4.98
N ARG A 126 1.87 25.75 -4.63
CA ARG A 126 3.34 25.68 -4.52
C ARG A 126 3.97 26.69 -3.54
N LYS A 127 3.24 27.12 -2.52
CA LYS A 127 3.69 28.09 -1.51
C LYS A 127 4.45 27.41 -0.37
N ASP A 128 5.39 28.12 0.25
CA ASP A 128 6.14 27.60 1.39
C ASP A 128 5.39 27.81 2.72
N VAL A 129 4.87 26.72 3.30
CA VAL A 129 4.14 26.72 4.58
C VAL A 129 5.03 26.89 5.82
N SER A 130 6.34 27.11 5.64
CA SER A 130 7.24 27.57 6.71
C SER A 130 7.27 29.10 6.84
N GLU A 131 6.74 29.82 5.85
CA GLU A 131 6.71 31.29 5.83
C GLU A 131 5.44 31.83 6.48
N GLN A 132 5.59 32.89 7.28
CA GLN A 132 4.46 33.51 7.98
C GLN A 132 3.40 34.05 7.01
N VAL A 133 3.81 34.66 5.90
CA VAL A 133 2.88 35.20 4.89
C VAL A 133 1.95 34.11 4.33
N THR A 134 2.50 32.94 3.99
CA THR A 134 1.73 31.79 3.52
C THR A 134 0.74 31.30 4.58
N LEU A 135 1.14 31.27 5.86
CA LEU A 135 0.26 30.87 6.96
C LEU A 135 -0.89 31.87 7.15
N GLU A 136 -0.62 33.16 7.09
CA GLU A 136 -1.66 34.20 7.18
C GLU A 136 -2.66 34.11 6.02
N GLU A 137 -2.19 33.91 4.79
CA GLU A 137 -3.04 33.70 3.62
C GLU A 137 -3.89 32.42 3.75
N ALA A 138 -3.31 31.33 4.26
CA ALA A 138 -4.03 30.08 4.51
C ALA A 138 -5.12 30.26 5.59
N ILE A 139 -4.83 31.02 6.66
CA ILE A 139 -5.83 31.36 7.68
C ILE A 139 -7.00 32.13 7.05
N ARG A 140 -6.73 33.20 6.31
CA ARG A 140 -7.77 34.04 5.69
C ARG A 140 -8.61 33.29 4.65
N SER A 141 -8.02 32.35 3.93
CA SER A 141 -8.72 31.53 2.91
C SER A 141 -9.39 30.26 3.46
N SER A 142 -9.18 29.92 4.74
CA SER A 142 -9.70 28.67 5.34
C SER A 142 -11.21 28.66 5.62
N GLY A 143 -11.87 29.83 5.65
CA GLY A 143 -13.29 29.92 6.05
C GLY A 143 -13.52 29.80 7.56
N ILE A 144 -12.50 30.03 8.39
CA ILE A 144 -12.64 30.20 9.84
C ILE A 144 -13.29 31.56 10.12
N ALA A 145 -14.35 31.58 10.93
CA ALA A 145 -15.12 32.80 11.19
C ALA A 145 -14.32 33.89 11.91
N HIS A 146 -13.36 33.50 12.74
CA HIS A 146 -12.47 34.39 13.52
C HIS A 146 -11.04 34.39 12.94
N ALA A 147 -10.92 34.36 11.61
CA ALA A 147 -9.62 34.26 10.92
C ALA A 147 -8.64 35.37 11.34
N GLU A 148 -9.08 36.62 11.49
CA GLU A 148 -8.19 37.73 11.87
C GLU A 148 -7.67 37.59 13.32
N ASP A 149 -8.46 37.06 14.26
CA ASP A 149 -7.98 36.77 15.63
C ASP A 149 -6.88 35.71 15.62
N VAL A 150 -6.99 34.73 14.71
CA VAL A 150 -5.98 33.67 14.51
C VAL A 150 -4.73 34.24 13.85
N VAL A 151 -4.87 35.17 12.88
CA VAL A 151 -3.75 35.91 12.28
C VAL A 151 -3.02 36.73 13.36
N GLU A 152 -3.75 37.47 14.19
CA GLU A 152 -3.17 38.24 15.29
C GLU A 152 -2.45 37.30 16.28
N ALA A 153 -3.02 36.13 16.56
CA ALA A 153 -2.38 35.12 17.41
C ALA A 153 -1.11 34.54 16.77
N LEU A 154 -1.06 34.39 15.45
CA LEU A 154 0.13 33.98 14.71
C LEU A 154 1.21 35.06 14.79
N GLN A 155 0.87 36.31 14.47
CA GLN A 155 1.79 37.47 14.52
C GLN A 155 2.33 37.72 15.92
N GLY A 156 1.47 37.62 16.94
CA GLY A 156 1.83 37.71 18.35
C GLY A 156 2.51 36.45 18.91
N ARG A 157 2.81 35.44 18.07
CA ARG A 157 3.45 34.16 18.43
C ARG A 157 2.72 33.34 19.49
N ARG A 158 1.44 33.65 19.78
CA ARG A 158 0.59 32.90 20.72
C ARG A 158 0.42 31.45 20.27
N VAL A 159 0.38 31.22 18.96
CA VAL A 159 0.29 29.86 18.36
C VAL A 159 1.56 29.03 18.53
N GLU A 160 2.69 29.64 18.90
CA GLU A 160 3.93 28.94 19.23
C GLU A 160 4.11 28.69 20.74
N GLY A 161 3.06 28.92 21.55
CA GLY A 161 3.11 28.83 23.00
C GLY A 161 3.31 27.40 23.54
N PRO A 162 3.58 27.26 24.85
CA PRO A 162 3.82 25.96 25.49
C PRO A 162 2.67 24.96 25.29
N ALA A 163 1.42 25.43 25.25
CA ALA A 163 0.24 24.58 25.07
C ALA A 163 0.20 23.90 23.68
N GLN A 164 0.45 24.64 22.60
CA GLN A 164 0.47 24.11 21.23
C GLN A 164 1.68 23.20 21.02
N ARG A 165 2.84 23.55 21.60
CA ARG A 165 4.03 22.69 21.59
C ARG A 165 3.75 21.34 22.24
N LYS A 166 3.23 21.36 23.47
CA LYS A 166 2.89 20.16 24.22
C LYS A 166 1.84 19.32 23.49
N SER A 167 0.82 19.95 22.88
CA SER A 167 -0.21 19.23 22.13
C SER A 167 0.37 18.49 20.91
N LEU A 168 1.27 19.13 20.14
CA LEU A 168 1.96 18.50 19.02
C LEU A 168 2.90 17.37 19.48
N GLU A 169 3.63 17.59 20.56
CA GLU A 169 4.52 16.58 21.16
C GLU A 169 3.73 15.36 21.64
N THR A 170 2.64 15.56 22.38
CA THR A 170 1.75 14.49 22.84
C THR A 170 1.16 13.72 21.67
N ALA A 171 0.56 14.39 20.67
CA ALA A 171 -0.02 13.68 19.53
C ALA A 171 1.02 12.90 18.72
N THR A 172 2.25 13.43 18.61
CA THR A 172 3.35 12.73 17.95
C THR A 172 3.82 11.52 18.76
N ALA A 173 3.93 11.65 20.08
CA ALA A 173 4.27 10.55 20.97
C ALA A 173 3.21 9.45 20.94
N ASP A 174 1.92 9.80 21.01
CA ASP A 174 0.79 8.87 20.91
C ASP A 174 0.86 8.06 19.59
N ALA A 175 1.16 8.73 18.47
CA ALA A 175 1.26 8.08 17.17
C ALA A 175 2.44 7.08 17.13
N VAL A 176 3.59 7.45 17.71
CA VAL A 176 4.77 6.56 17.83
C VAL A 176 4.44 5.36 18.72
N GLU A 177 3.86 5.58 19.90
CA GLU A 177 3.48 4.53 20.84
C GLU A 177 2.48 3.54 20.21
N ARG A 178 1.53 4.04 19.43
CA ARG A 178 0.51 3.22 18.73
C ARG A 178 1.04 2.45 17.52
N GLY A 179 2.32 2.55 17.20
CA GLY A 179 2.93 1.68 16.19
C GLY A 179 3.21 2.32 14.84
N THR A 180 2.99 3.62 14.64
CA THR A 180 3.04 4.16 13.27
C THR A 180 4.46 4.26 12.71
N PRO A 181 4.73 3.74 11.50
CA PRO A 181 6.02 3.95 10.84
C PRO A 181 6.08 5.29 10.08
N GLY A 182 4.97 6.02 9.97
CA GLY A 182 4.89 7.30 9.27
C GLY A 182 3.47 7.86 9.24
N VAL A 183 3.18 8.72 8.26
CA VAL A 183 1.84 9.28 8.02
C VAL A 183 1.48 9.17 6.52
N PRO A 184 0.21 9.21 6.13
CA PRO A 184 -0.98 9.24 6.98
C PRO A 184 -1.15 7.95 7.76
N ALA A 185 -1.67 8.06 8.98
CA ALA A 185 -2.08 6.91 9.75
C ALA A 185 -3.43 7.17 10.42
N PHE A 186 -4.21 6.11 10.60
CA PHE A 186 -5.55 6.13 11.14
C PHE A 186 -5.59 5.22 12.34
N TRP A 187 -5.95 5.75 13.50
CA TRP A 187 -6.21 4.96 14.68
C TRP A 187 -7.71 4.84 14.91
N VAL A 188 -8.19 3.60 15.05
CA VAL A 188 -9.59 3.29 15.34
C VAL A 188 -9.66 2.73 16.77
N PRO A 189 -9.99 3.56 17.78
CA PRO A 189 -9.92 3.16 19.19
C PRO A 189 -10.83 1.98 19.54
N HIS A 190 -11.95 1.86 18.85
CA HIS A 190 -12.99 0.89 19.19
C HIS A 190 -12.87 -0.44 18.44
N GLU A 191 -11.81 -0.61 17.63
CA GLU A 191 -11.61 -1.87 16.94
C GLU A 191 -11.08 -2.94 17.89
N MET A 192 -11.75 -4.09 17.89
CA MET A 192 -11.33 -5.28 18.62
C MET A 192 -10.67 -6.27 17.65
N TRP A 193 -9.55 -6.84 18.03
CA TRP A 193 -8.84 -7.83 17.21
C TRP A 193 -8.03 -8.79 18.08
N THR A 194 -7.68 -9.95 17.52
CA THR A 194 -6.85 -10.96 18.21
C THR A 194 -5.43 -10.90 17.68
N ASP A 195 -4.44 -10.75 18.56
CA ASP A 195 -3.03 -10.73 18.18
C ASP A 195 -2.49 -12.13 17.86
N ARG A 196 -1.20 -12.22 17.52
CA ARG A 196 -0.57 -13.50 17.14
C ARG A 196 -0.45 -14.48 18.30
N GLN A 197 -0.52 -13.98 19.54
CA GLN A 197 -0.47 -14.80 20.75
C GLN A 197 -1.88 -15.25 21.17
N GLY A 198 -2.90 -14.96 20.36
CA GLY A 198 -4.30 -15.26 20.70
C GLY A 198 -4.90 -14.26 21.68
N GLN A 199 -4.24 -13.15 22.00
CA GLN A 199 -4.75 -12.18 22.98
C GLN A 199 -5.66 -11.17 22.30
N ARG A 200 -6.82 -10.91 22.92
CA ARG A 200 -7.72 -9.83 22.48
C ARG A 200 -7.06 -8.48 22.75
N ARG A 201 -7.13 -7.59 21.76
CA ARG A 201 -6.62 -6.22 21.77
C ARG A 201 -7.74 -5.27 21.36
N GLN A 202 -7.65 -4.06 21.89
CA GLN A 202 -8.53 -2.95 21.52
C GLN A 202 -7.68 -1.82 20.95
N GLY A 203 -8.21 -1.16 19.93
CA GLY A 203 -7.50 -0.12 19.20
C GLY A 203 -6.65 -0.70 18.08
N ARG A 204 -6.81 -0.16 16.87
CA ARG A 204 -6.07 -0.62 15.69
C ARG A 204 -5.54 0.55 14.89
N LEU A 205 -4.28 0.42 14.46
CA LEU A 205 -3.63 1.35 13.56
C LEU A 205 -3.68 0.83 12.12
N TYR A 206 -4.02 1.72 11.19
CA TYR A 206 -3.87 1.55 9.75
C TYR A 206 -2.96 2.64 9.20
N TRP A 207 -1.93 2.29 8.46
CA TRP A 207 -0.96 3.22 7.90
C TRP A 207 -1.03 3.23 6.37
N GLY A 208 -1.10 4.43 5.79
CA GLY A 208 -1.21 4.64 4.34
C GLY A 208 -2.64 5.02 3.91
N GLN A 209 -2.75 5.94 2.95
CA GLN A 209 -4.04 6.37 2.37
C GLN A 209 -4.76 5.23 1.62
N ASP A 210 -3.99 4.25 1.19
CA ASP A 210 -4.37 2.99 0.53
C ASP A 210 -4.81 1.90 1.52
N ARG A 211 -5.00 2.26 2.80
CA ARG A 211 -5.66 1.41 3.82
C ARG A 211 -6.99 2.00 4.32
N MET A 212 -7.45 3.11 3.74
CA MET A 212 -8.70 3.75 4.14
C MET A 212 -9.92 2.85 3.96
N GLN A 213 -9.90 1.90 3.02
CA GLN A 213 -10.97 0.89 2.86
C GLN A 213 -11.07 -0.06 4.07
N PHE A 214 -9.95 -0.35 4.74
CA PHE A 214 -9.97 -1.11 5.99
C PHE A 214 -10.58 -0.30 7.11
N VAL A 215 -10.14 0.97 7.24
CA VAL A 215 -10.70 1.93 8.21
C VAL A 215 -12.21 2.06 8.03
N GLU A 216 -12.69 2.22 6.80
CA GLU A 216 -14.12 2.31 6.50
C GLU A 216 -14.86 1.02 6.88
N ALA A 217 -14.33 -0.15 6.49
CA ALA A 217 -14.96 -1.43 6.79
C ALA A 217 -15.05 -1.70 8.29
N VAL A 218 -14.02 -1.39 9.08
CA VAL A 218 -14.05 -1.62 10.53
C VAL A 218 -14.94 -0.63 11.27
N LEU A 219 -15.15 0.57 10.72
CA LEU A 219 -16.11 1.54 11.26
C LEU A 219 -17.56 1.14 10.93
N LEU A 220 -17.79 0.51 9.77
CA LEU A 220 -19.09 -0.04 9.38
C LEU A 220 -19.41 -1.37 10.08
N ALA A 221 -18.39 -2.13 10.46
CA ALA A 221 -18.54 -3.40 11.15
C ALA A 221 -19.03 -3.20 12.60
N ALA A 222 -20.07 -3.94 12.97
CA ALA A 222 -20.68 -3.94 14.29
C ALA A 222 -20.40 -5.25 15.06
N GLY A 223 -20.60 -5.24 16.38
CA GLY A 223 -20.43 -6.41 17.27
C GLY A 223 -19.02 -6.57 17.87
N ASP A 224 -18.88 -7.55 18.78
CA ASP A 224 -17.68 -7.75 19.62
C ASP A 224 -16.41 -8.16 18.85
N GLU A 225 -16.56 -8.72 17.65
CA GLU A 225 -15.43 -9.11 16.77
C GLU A 225 -15.37 -8.30 15.47
N ARG A 226 -16.35 -7.41 15.24
CA ARG A 226 -16.45 -6.59 14.01
C ARG A 226 -16.08 -7.38 12.75
N GLN A 227 -16.79 -8.48 12.52
CA GLN A 227 -16.54 -9.35 11.38
C GLN A 227 -16.77 -8.56 10.09
N LEU A 228 -15.75 -8.51 9.21
CA LEU A 228 -15.84 -7.70 7.99
C LEU A 228 -16.86 -8.26 7.01
N SER A 229 -17.07 -9.58 6.99
CA SER A 229 -18.02 -10.22 6.09
C SER A 229 -19.48 -9.91 6.43
N SER A 230 -19.77 -9.50 7.67
CA SER A 230 -21.13 -9.19 8.11
C SER A 230 -21.56 -7.74 7.84
N ILE A 231 -20.68 -6.90 7.29
CA ILE A 231 -21.08 -5.53 6.95
C ILE A 231 -22.15 -5.56 5.83
N PRO A 232 -23.20 -4.72 5.88
CA PRO A 232 -24.28 -4.76 4.88
C PRO A 232 -23.85 -4.39 3.46
N LYS A 233 -22.76 -3.62 3.32
CA LYS A 233 -22.21 -3.24 2.01
C LYS A 233 -21.25 -4.31 1.50
N SER A 234 -21.18 -4.49 0.19
CA SER A 234 -20.10 -5.30 -0.39
C SER A 234 -18.74 -4.67 -0.05
N LEU A 235 -17.81 -5.44 0.51
CA LEU A 235 -16.45 -4.97 0.82
C LEU A 235 -15.73 -4.43 -0.42
N ARG A 236 -15.87 -5.09 -1.57
CA ARG A 236 -15.33 -4.59 -2.86
C ARG A 236 -15.89 -3.23 -3.27
N SER A 237 -17.07 -2.84 -2.77
CA SER A 237 -17.62 -1.52 -3.05
C SER A 237 -16.84 -0.38 -2.37
N LEU A 238 -16.11 -0.69 -1.29
CA LEU A 238 -15.27 0.24 -0.53
C LEU A 238 -13.88 0.45 -1.16
N GLU A 239 -13.48 -0.43 -2.09
CA GLU A 239 -12.22 -0.32 -2.78
C GLU A 239 -12.19 0.92 -3.70
N PRO A 240 -11.06 1.65 -3.76
CA PRO A 240 -10.95 2.90 -4.53
C PRO A 240 -10.85 2.63 -6.03
N ARG A 241 -11.97 2.26 -6.67
CA ARG A 241 -12.10 2.03 -8.11
C ARG A 241 -12.53 3.31 -8.83
N CYS A 242 -11.86 3.66 -9.93
CA CYS A 242 -12.26 4.77 -10.79
C CYS A 242 -13.03 4.32 -12.05
N VAL A 243 -12.89 3.05 -12.44
CA VAL A 243 -13.64 2.44 -13.55
C VAL A 243 -14.19 1.10 -13.08
N ARG A 244 -15.45 0.82 -13.37
CA ARG A 244 -16.09 -0.46 -13.04
C ARG A 244 -16.73 -1.02 -14.30
N GLY A 245 -16.58 -2.32 -14.53
CA GLY A 245 -17.15 -2.98 -15.69
C GLY A 245 -16.27 -4.11 -16.23
N PRO A 246 -16.70 -4.75 -17.32
CA PRO A 246 -15.90 -5.74 -18.03
C PRO A 246 -14.80 -5.07 -18.86
N ILE A 247 -13.96 -5.88 -19.50
CA ILE A 247 -13.05 -5.41 -20.55
C ILE A 247 -13.87 -4.73 -21.66
N PRO A 248 -13.46 -3.56 -22.21
CA PRO A 248 -14.15 -2.90 -23.32
C PRO A 248 -14.42 -3.85 -24.50
N SER A 249 -15.54 -3.69 -25.20
CA SER A 249 -15.92 -4.57 -26.31
C SER A 249 -14.89 -4.53 -27.45
N GLY A 250 -14.58 -5.69 -28.04
CA GLY A 250 -13.56 -5.81 -29.10
C GLY A 250 -12.12 -5.66 -28.61
N GLU A 251 -11.91 -5.67 -27.29
CA GLU A 251 -10.59 -5.63 -26.66
C GLU A 251 -10.33 -6.91 -25.85
N GLU A 252 -9.07 -7.32 -25.85
CA GLU A 252 -8.49 -8.35 -25.00
C GLU A 252 -7.40 -7.74 -24.12
N MET A 253 -7.25 -8.29 -22.91
CA MET A 253 -6.24 -7.88 -21.95
C MET A 253 -5.30 -9.04 -21.63
N LYS A 254 -4.01 -8.73 -21.51
CA LYS A 254 -3.00 -9.63 -20.98
C LYS A 254 -2.36 -9.03 -19.74
N LEU A 255 -2.36 -9.78 -18.65
CA LEU A 255 -1.76 -9.45 -17.37
C LEU A 255 -0.51 -10.29 -17.16
N GLU A 256 0.67 -9.69 -17.19
CA GLU A 256 1.87 -10.34 -16.67
C GLU A 256 1.90 -10.20 -15.14
N PHE A 257 1.96 -11.33 -14.43
CA PHE A 257 2.16 -11.41 -12.99
C PHE A 257 3.58 -11.83 -12.67
N TRP A 258 4.38 -10.89 -12.19
CA TRP A 258 5.79 -11.08 -11.84
C TRP A 258 5.94 -11.44 -10.36
N TYR A 259 6.57 -12.58 -10.09
CA TYR A 259 6.63 -13.14 -8.73
C TYR A 259 7.91 -13.92 -8.42
N ASP A 260 8.14 -14.07 -7.11
CA ASP A 260 9.06 -15.02 -6.52
C ASP A 260 8.34 -15.64 -5.31
N PHE A 261 8.47 -16.96 -5.13
CA PHE A 261 7.85 -17.69 -4.01
C PHE A 261 8.34 -17.22 -2.63
N SER A 262 9.45 -16.48 -2.57
CA SER A 262 10.02 -15.91 -1.34
C SER A 262 9.27 -14.70 -0.80
N SER A 263 8.28 -14.16 -1.54
CA SER A 263 7.52 -13.00 -1.11
C SER A 263 6.13 -13.36 -0.56
N PRO A 264 5.82 -13.00 0.70
CA PRO A 264 4.48 -13.18 1.28
C PRO A 264 3.43 -12.27 0.62
N TRP A 265 3.87 -11.16 0.02
CA TRP A 265 3.00 -10.25 -0.72
C TRP A 265 2.70 -10.79 -2.12
N ALA A 266 3.65 -11.50 -2.74
CA ALA A 266 3.40 -12.16 -4.02
C ALA A 266 2.43 -13.32 -3.85
N PHE A 267 2.48 -14.03 -2.71
CA PHE A 267 1.45 -15.00 -2.34
C PHE A 267 0.05 -14.38 -2.30
N LEU A 268 -0.13 -13.27 -1.58
CA LEU A 268 -1.42 -12.56 -1.56
C LEU A 268 -1.86 -12.12 -2.96
N GLY A 269 -0.97 -11.50 -3.75
CA GLY A 269 -1.28 -11.13 -5.14
C GLY A 269 -1.71 -12.33 -5.99
N TRP A 270 -1.02 -13.46 -5.85
CA TRP A 270 -1.36 -14.69 -6.56
C TRP A 270 -2.74 -15.23 -6.18
N THR A 271 -3.12 -15.19 -4.89
CA THR A 271 -4.45 -15.66 -4.45
C THR A 271 -5.60 -14.94 -5.13
N GLN A 272 -5.38 -13.72 -5.64
CA GLN A 272 -6.41 -12.91 -6.29
C GLN A 272 -6.52 -13.13 -7.80
N LEU A 273 -5.57 -13.80 -8.44
CA LEU A 273 -5.57 -13.97 -9.91
C LEU A 273 -6.79 -14.76 -10.41
N GLN A 274 -7.24 -15.77 -9.67
CA GLN A 274 -8.44 -16.53 -10.02
C GLN A 274 -9.70 -15.67 -9.95
N ARG A 275 -9.78 -14.78 -8.95
CA ARG A 275 -10.86 -13.78 -8.84
C ARG A 275 -10.87 -12.84 -10.02
N LEU A 276 -9.71 -12.32 -10.44
CA LEU A 276 -9.60 -11.49 -11.64
C LEU A 276 -10.09 -12.24 -12.89
N GLN A 277 -9.68 -13.51 -13.07
CA GLN A 277 -10.11 -14.33 -14.19
C GLN A 277 -11.63 -14.52 -14.22
N ARG A 278 -12.26 -14.80 -13.06
CA ARG A 278 -13.73 -14.91 -12.98
C ARG A 278 -14.44 -13.59 -13.26
N GLN A 279 -13.88 -12.48 -12.81
CA GLN A 279 -14.46 -11.15 -12.98
C GLN A 279 -14.43 -10.66 -14.42
N PHE A 280 -13.34 -10.91 -15.15
CA PHE A 280 -13.14 -10.37 -16.50
C PHE A 280 -13.30 -11.40 -17.62
N GLY A 281 -13.43 -12.68 -17.28
CA GLY A 281 -13.72 -13.77 -18.22
C GLY A 281 -12.55 -14.09 -19.14
N GLU A 282 -12.85 -14.79 -20.24
CA GLU A 282 -11.85 -15.37 -21.17
C GLU A 282 -11.03 -14.33 -21.93
N ARG A 283 -11.50 -13.07 -22.00
CA ARG A 283 -10.77 -11.97 -22.64
C ARG A 283 -9.63 -11.42 -21.78
N LEU A 284 -9.49 -11.89 -20.54
CA LEU A 284 -8.30 -11.68 -19.72
C LEU A 284 -7.40 -12.92 -19.81
N SER A 285 -6.18 -12.74 -20.30
CA SER A 285 -5.12 -13.74 -20.20
C SER A 285 -4.14 -13.36 -19.09
N ILE A 286 -3.77 -14.31 -18.24
CA ILE A 286 -2.80 -14.07 -17.15
C ILE A 286 -1.54 -14.89 -17.43
N GLU A 287 -0.41 -14.19 -17.59
CA GLU A 287 0.89 -14.77 -17.83
C GLU A 287 1.73 -14.77 -16.54
N MET A 288 2.14 -15.95 -16.09
CA MET A 288 2.94 -16.12 -14.88
C MET A 288 4.42 -15.93 -15.18
N LYS A 289 5.07 -14.93 -14.56
CA LYS A 289 6.47 -14.54 -14.80
C LYS A 289 7.34 -14.77 -13.54
N PRO A 290 7.77 -16.02 -13.27
CA PRO A 290 8.70 -16.31 -12.18
C PRO A 290 10.08 -15.73 -12.50
N PHE A 291 10.71 -15.10 -11.52
CA PHE A 291 12.11 -14.68 -11.60
C PHE A 291 12.77 -14.72 -10.22
N LEU A 292 14.09 -14.58 -10.16
CA LEU A 292 14.83 -14.67 -8.90
C LEU A 292 15.01 -13.28 -8.26
N LEU A 293 14.17 -12.98 -7.27
CA LEU A 293 14.09 -11.66 -6.62
C LEU A 293 15.41 -11.26 -5.95
N GLY A 294 16.08 -12.20 -5.30
CA GLY A 294 17.35 -11.93 -4.62
C GLY A 294 18.46 -11.46 -5.58
N ILE A 295 18.46 -11.93 -6.83
CA ILE A 295 19.41 -11.48 -7.86
C ILE A 295 19.02 -10.09 -8.35
N LEU A 296 17.72 -9.87 -8.63
CA LEU A 296 17.22 -8.56 -9.01
C LEU A 296 17.64 -7.48 -8.00
N PHE A 297 17.48 -7.74 -6.70
CA PHE A 297 17.86 -6.78 -5.65
C PHE A 297 19.34 -6.42 -5.70
N ARG A 298 20.24 -7.41 -5.84
CA ARG A 298 21.68 -7.14 -6.01
C ARG A 298 21.94 -6.25 -7.22
N GLU A 299 21.28 -6.51 -8.33
CA GLU A 299 21.55 -5.82 -9.59
C GLU A 299 21.00 -4.39 -9.67
N ILE A 300 19.89 -4.12 -8.98
CA ILE A 300 19.31 -2.75 -8.92
C ILE A 300 19.79 -1.96 -7.70
N GLY A 301 20.71 -2.51 -6.90
CA GLY A 301 21.21 -1.88 -5.68
C GLY A 301 20.16 -1.79 -4.55
N ALA A 302 19.17 -2.70 -4.53
CA ALA A 302 18.26 -2.83 -3.40
C ALA A 302 18.89 -3.69 -2.30
N PRO A 303 18.51 -3.49 -1.02
CA PRO A 303 18.92 -4.39 0.05
C PRO A 303 18.46 -5.83 -0.23
N ASN A 304 19.38 -6.80 -0.16
CA ASN A 304 19.06 -8.22 -0.35
C ASN A 304 18.00 -8.74 0.64
N LEU A 305 17.98 -8.16 1.85
CA LEU A 305 16.96 -8.40 2.85
C LEU A 305 16.25 -7.07 3.18
N PRO A 306 15.19 -6.69 2.44
CA PRO A 306 14.52 -5.40 2.63
C PRO A 306 14.02 -5.17 4.06
N MET A 307 13.62 -6.25 4.75
CA MET A 307 13.13 -6.16 6.13
C MET A 307 14.24 -5.74 7.12
N ALA A 308 15.49 -6.11 6.89
CA ALA A 308 16.61 -5.67 7.74
C ALA A 308 16.99 -4.20 7.51
N ALA A 309 16.59 -3.64 6.36
CA ALA A 309 16.86 -2.25 5.99
C ALA A 309 15.74 -1.28 6.41
N ILE A 310 14.75 -1.71 7.18
CA ILE A 310 13.66 -0.86 7.70
C ILE A 310 13.60 -0.91 9.23
N SER A 311 12.99 0.12 9.83
CA SER A 311 12.80 0.19 11.27
C SER A 311 12.04 -1.01 11.83
N GLU A 312 12.31 -1.35 13.10
CA GLU A 312 11.55 -2.38 13.82
C GLU A 312 10.04 -2.08 13.80
N GLN A 313 9.68 -0.81 13.96
CA GLN A 313 8.30 -0.36 13.91
C GLN A 313 7.63 -0.70 12.57
N LYS A 314 8.29 -0.39 11.45
CA LYS A 314 7.76 -0.74 10.13
C LYS A 314 7.71 -2.25 9.92
N ARG A 315 8.67 -3.03 10.44
CA ARG A 315 8.61 -4.50 10.38
C ARG A 315 7.38 -5.06 11.10
N LYS A 316 7.12 -4.59 12.32
CA LYS A 316 5.94 -4.98 13.12
C LYS A 316 4.64 -4.58 12.41
N TYR A 317 4.58 -3.36 11.86
CA TYR A 317 3.41 -2.92 11.09
C TYR A 317 3.19 -3.77 9.83
N SER A 318 4.21 -4.03 9.00
CA SER A 318 4.07 -4.86 7.79
C SER A 318 3.48 -6.24 8.07
N GLN A 319 3.79 -6.79 9.24
CA GLN A 319 3.27 -8.04 9.74
C GLN A 319 1.79 -7.99 10.17
N LEU A 320 1.32 -6.83 10.63
CA LEU A 320 -0.09 -6.56 10.92
C LEU A 320 -0.86 -6.29 9.63
N ASP A 321 -0.30 -5.46 8.75
CA ASP A 321 -0.86 -5.09 7.45
C ASP A 321 -1.13 -6.33 6.59
N HIS A 322 -0.18 -7.28 6.56
CA HIS A 322 -0.36 -8.54 5.85
C HIS A 322 -1.57 -9.33 6.37
N ARG A 323 -1.74 -9.40 7.70
CA ARG A 323 -2.88 -10.05 8.33
C ARG A 323 -4.20 -9.34 8.01
N ASP A 324 -4.17 -8.01 7.90
CA ASP A 324 -5.36 -7.24 7.51
C ASP A 324 -5.77 -7.53 6.07
N TRP A 325 -4.81 -7.72 5.16
CA TRP A 325 -5.10 -8.18 3.80
C TRP A 325 -5.63 -9.61 3.74
N VAL A 326 -5.09 -10.55 4.54
CA VAL A 326 -5.66 -11.91 4.67
C VAL A 326 -7.11 -11.83 5.16
N ARG A 327 -7.36 -11.07 6.23
CA ARG A 327 -8.70 -10.85 6.80
C ARG A 327 -9.64 -10.24 5.76
N TRP A 328 -9.18 -9.23 5.03
CA TRP A 328 -9.94 -8.56 3.97
C TRP A 328 -10.39 -9.54 2.89
N TRP A 329 -9.43 -10.24 2.26
CA TRP A 329 -9.73 -11.12 1.15
C TRP A 329 -10.56 -12.34 1.57
N ASN A 330 -10.37 -12.87 2.77
CA ASN A 330 -11.24 -13.93 3.30
C ASN A 330 -12.67 -13.43 3.53
N ALA A 331 -12.84 -12.21 4.02
CA ALA A 331 -14.16 -11.62 4.20
C ALA A 331 -14.85 -11.30 2.86
N VAL A 332 -14.10 -10.81 1.86
CA VAL A 332 -14.58 -10.65 0.48
C VAL A 332 -15.03 -12.00 -0.09
N ASN A 333 -14.18 -13.04 0.03
CA ASN A 333 -14.50 -14.39 -0.42
C ASN A 333 -15.77 -14.92 0.25
N GLU A 334 -15.95 -14.69 1.56
CA GLU A 334 -17.18 -15.06 2.27
C GLU A 334 -18.42 -14.34 1.77
N GLN A 335 -18.37 -13.01 1.58
CA GLN A 335 -19.50 -12.24 1.02
C GLN A 335 -19.87 -12.68 -0.40
N GLU A 336 -18.92 -13.22 -1.16
CA GLU A 336 -19.11 -13.70 -2.53
C GLU A 336 -19.52 -15.18 -2.61
N GLY A 337 -19.80 -15.83 -1.48
CA GLY A 337 -20.25 -17.23 -1.45
C GLY A 337 -19.12 -18.26 -1.49
N ARG A 338 -17.92 -17.87 -1.06
CA ARG A 338 -16.70 -18.71 -0.95
C ARG A 338 -16.28 -19.37 -2.27
N PRO A 339 -16.15 -18.63 -3.38
CA PRO A 339 -15.69 -19.19 -4.65
C PRO A 339 -14.24 -19.70 -4.60
N ASP A 340 -13.43 -19.19 -3.67
CA ASP A 340 -12.05 -19.62 -3.45
C ASP A 340 -11.87 -20.28 -2.08
N LYS A 341 -10.78 -21.06 -1.94
CA LYS A 341 -10.32 -21.49 -0.62
C LYS A 341 -9.86 -20.27 0.17
N ASN A 342 -10.29 -20.16 1.44
CA ASN A 342 -9.77 -19.15 2.36
C ASN A 342 -8.23 -19.17 2.41
N ILE A 343 -7.67 -17.97 2.44
CA ILE A 343 -6.25 -17.73 2.60
C ILE A 343 -5.89 -18.06 4.04
N GLU A 344 -5.18 -19.17 4.20
CA GLU A 344 -4.42 -19.44 5.42
C GLU A 344 -3.07 -18.76 5.29
N PHE A 345 -2.45 -18.36 6.39
CA PHE A 345 -1.14 -17.74 6.31
C PHE A 345 -0.26 -18.03 7.52
N TYR A 346 0.97 -18.45 7.25
CA TYR A 346 2.03 -18.62 8.21
C TYR A 346 3.30 -17.90 7.73
N TRP A 347 3.93 -17.15 8.63
CA TRP A 347 5.21 -16.50 8.35
C TRP A 347 6.32 -17.52 8.37
N ALA A 348 7.04 -17.71 7.26
CA ALA A 348 8.14 -18.66 7.18
C ALA A 348 9.11 -18.55 8.38
N ASP A 349 9.35 -19.66 9.08
CA ASP A 349 10.28 -19.70 10.22
C ASP A 349 11.71 -19.38 9.78
N ILE A 350 12.07 -19.84 8.58
CA ILE A 350 13.34 -19.53 7.91
C ILE A 350 13.05 -18.52 6.79
N PHE A 351 13.39 -17.25 7.04
CA PHE A 351 13.18 -16.16 6.11
C PHE A 351 14.49 -15.39 5.84
N PRO A 352 14.84 -15.08 4.58
CA PRO A 352 14.06 -15.29 3.35
C PRO A 352 14.11 -16.75 2.87
N ILE A 353 13.02 -17.21 2.25
CA ILE A 353 12.97 -18.54 1.60
C ILE A 353 13.92 -18.53 0.40
N ARG A 354 14.85 -19.49 0.32
CA ARG A 354 15.72 -19.65 -0.84
C ARG A 354 14.98 -20.37 -1.97
N THR A 355 14.66 -19.65 -3.04
CA THR A 355 13.79 -20.14 -4.12
C THR A 355 14.42 -20.54 -5.47
N PRO A 356 15.75 -20.55 -5.73
CA PRO A 356 16.25 -20.89 -7.07
C PRO A 356 15.80 -22.25 -7.61
N THR A 357 15.75 -23.30 -6.79
CA THR A 357 15.26 -24.62 -7.23
C THR A 357 13.73 -24.63 -7.36
N VAL A 358 13.02 -24.01 -6.43
CA VAL A 358 11.55 -23.84 -6.47
C VAL A 358 11.10 -23.14 -7.76
N LEU A 359 11.78 -22.05 -8.14
CA LEU A 359 11.51 -21.30 -9.37
C LEU A 359 11.82 -22.13 -10.62
N ARG A 360 12.90 -22.92 -10.63
CA ARG A 360 13.20 -23.79 -11.77
C ARG A 360 12.21 -24.95 -11.88
N ALA A 361 11.74 -25.50 -10.77
CA ALA A 361 10.71 -26.54 -10.77
C ALA A 361 9.41 -26.06 -11.43
N VAL A 362 9.02 -24.79 -11.22
CA VAL A 362 7.83 -24.23 -11.88
C VAL A 362 8.04 -23.90 -13.36
N LEU A 363 9.29 -23.65 -13.79
CA LEU A 363 9.60 -23.54 -15.22
C LEU A 363 9.50 -24.89 -15.94
N VAL A 364 9.83 -25.99 -15.25
CA VAL A 364 9.62 -27.35 -15.74
C VAL A 364 8.14 -27.71 -15.78
N LYS A 365 7.40 -27.37 -14.70
CA LYS A 365 6.01 -27.77 -14.51
C LYS A 365 5.17 -26.61 -13.94
N PRO A 366 4.62 -25.73 -14.80
CA PRO A 366 3.86 -24.54 -14.36
C PRO A 366 2.65 -24.82 -13.48
N GLU A 367 2.07 -26.01 -13.55
CA GLU A 367 0.91 -26.41 -12.74
C GLU A 367 1.24 -26.49 -11.24
N LEU A 368 2.53 -26.53 -10.87
CA LEU A 368 3.00 -26.56 -9.49
C LEU A 368 2.82 -25.23 -8.73
N ILE A 369 2.53 -24.11 -9.41
CA ILE A 369 2.44 -22.78 -8.78
C ILE A 369 1.60 -22.81 -7.50
N ARG A 370 0.41 -23.42 -7.57
CA ARG A 370 -0.53 -23.49 -6.43
C ARG A 370 0.09 -24.22 -5.25
N SER A 371 0.67 -25.39 -5.48
CA SER A 371 1.23 -26.24 -4.42
C SER A 371 2.47 -25.59 -3.80
N LEU A 372 3.34 -24.98 -4.62
CA LEU A 372 4.56 -24.34 -4.15
C LEU A 372 4.28 -23.07 -3.32
N PHE A 373 3.36 -22.21 -3.76
CA PHE A 373 2.96 -21.04 -2.98
C PHE A 373 2.36 -21.43 -1.63
N ARG A 374 1.48 -22.44 -1.61
CA ARG A 374 0.83 -22.89 -0.38
C ARG A 374 1.80 -23.61 0.55
N ALA A 375 2.77 -24.36 0.02
CA ALA A 375 3.83 -24.95 0.81
C ALA A 375 4.67 -23.88 1.53
N CYS A 376 5.05 -22.80 0.84
CA CYS A 376 5.77 -21.68 1.44
C CYS A 376 4.96 -20.94 2.52
N TRP A 377 3.70 -20.58 2.24
CA TRP A 377 2.99 -19.54 3.00
C TRP A 377 1.77 -20.01 3.77
N GLU A 378 1.26 -21.23 3.52
CA GLU A 378 0.18 -21.81 4.32
C GLU A 378 0.67 -22.94 5.22
N GLN A 379 1.72 -23.65 4.80
CA GLN A 379 2.18 -24.87 5.45
C GLN A 379 3.55 -24.70 6.13
N ASN A 380 4.22 -23.55 5.95
CA ASN A 380 5.54 -23.27 6.52
C ASN A 380 6.59 -24.35 6.23
N LYS A 381 6.55 -24.93 5.03
CA LYS A 381 7.53 -25.94 4.63
C LYS A 381 8.87 -25.26 4.31
N ASP A 382 9.97 -25.89 4.68
CA ASP A 382 11.31 -25.44 4.27
C ASP A 382 11.54 -25.76 2.79
N MET A 383 11.05 -24.89 1.92
CA MET A 383 11.13 -25.05 0.47
C MET A 383 12.54 -24.83 -0.10
N ALA A 384 13.55 -24.55 0.75
CA ALA A 384 14.94 -24.54 0.35
C ALA A 384 15.58 -25.95 0.38
N ASP A 385 14.97 -26.90 1.08
CA ASP A 385 15.35 -28.31 1.10
C ASP A 385 14.76 -29.05 -0.10
N ASP A 386 15.62 -29.64 -0.92
CA ASP A 386 15.23 -30.38 -2.12
C ASP A 386 14.38 -31.63 -1.77
N GLN A 387 14.55 -32.26 -0.60
CA GLN A 387 13.71 -33.38 -0.16
C GLN A 387 12.28 -32.92 0.14
N VAL A 388 12.13 -31.80 0.84
CA VAL A 388 10.83 -31.19 1.14
C VAL A 388 10.15 -30.73 -0.15
N LEU A 389 10.90 -30.08 -1.05
CA LEU A 389 10.38 -29.67 -2.35
C LEU A 389 9.94 -30.88 -3.18
N GLN A 390 10.72 -31.96 -3.23
CA GLN A 390 10.35 -33.21 -3.90
C GLN A 390 9.05 -33.79 -3.33
N GLN A 391 8.93 -33.84 -2.00
CA GLN A 391 7.72 -34.32 -1.33
C GLN A 391 6.50 -33.49 -1.73
N VAL A 392 6.59 -32.16 -1.72
CA VAL A 392 5.49 -31.26 -2.14
C VAL A 392 5.09 -31.51 -3.60
N ILE A 393 6.06 -31.77 -4.49
CA ILE A 393 5.77 -32.08 -5.90
C ILE A 393 5.07 -33.44 -6.04
N ASN A 394 5.50 -34.45 -5.26
CA ASN A 394 4.85 -35.76 -5.21
C ASN A 394 3.41 -35.67 -4.69
N GLU A 395 3.19 -34.91 -3.60
CA GLU A 395 1.85 -34.64 -3.04
C GLU A 395 0.94 -33.91 -4.03
N ALA A 396 1.52 -33.13 -4.95
CA ALA A 396 0.79 -32.48 -6.04
C ALA A 396 0.48 -33.42 -7.23
N GLY A 397 0.88 -34.70 -7.17
CA GLY A 397 0.60 -35.72 -8.18
C GLY A 397 1.62 -35.79 -9.32
N TYR A 398 2.81 -35.21 -9.17
CA TYR A 398 3.87 -35.23 -10.17
C TYR A 398 5.10 -35.99 -9.68
N ASP A 399 5.91 -36.51 -10.60
CA ASP A 399 7.20 -37.14 -10.27
C ASP A 399 8.22 -36.08 -9.85
N GLY A 400 8.37 -35.88 -8.54
CA GLY A 400 9.26 -34.88 -7.97
C GLY A 400 10.73 -35.13 -8.31
N ALA A 401 11.18 -36.38 -8.36
CA ALA A 401 12.56 -36.70 -8.70
C ALA A 401 12.86 -36.25 -10.13
N LYS A 402 11.96 -36.56 -11.06
CA LYS A 402 12.07 -36.15 -12.47
C LYS A 402 12.04 -34.63 -12.64
N VAL A 403 11.10 -33.95 -11.98
CA VAL A 403 10.99 -32.48 -12.04
C VAL A 403 12.26 -31.82 -11.51
N LEU A 404 12.80 -32.28 -10.37
CA LEU A 404 14.03 -31.72 -9.79
C LEU A 404 15.28 -32.03 -10.63
N GLY A 405 15.35 -33.23 -11.22
CA GLY A 405 16.38 -33.56 -12.20
C GLY A 405 16.39 -32.55 -13.35
N GLN A 406 15.23 -32.32 -13.96
CA GLN A 406 15.07 -31.34 -15.04
C GLN A 406 15.33 -29.91 -14.58
N ALA A 407 14.87 -29.51 -13.39
CA ALA A 407 15.09 -28.16 -12.85
C ALA A 407 16.59 -27.83 -12.71
N ASN A 408 17.46 -28.85 -12.61
CA ASN A 408 18.89 -28.70 -12.54
C ASN A 408 19.61 -28.66 -13.91
N ASP A 409 18.89 -28.94 -15.00
CA ASP A 409 19.42 -28.83 -16.36
C ASP A 409 19.89 -27.40 -16.66
N PRO A 410 20.99 -27.24 -17.45
CA PRO A 410 21.47 -25.94 -17.87
C PRO A 410 20.40 -25.06 -18.53
N LYS A 411 19.45 -25.68 -19.25
CA LYS A 411 18.32 -24.99 -19.89
C LYS A 411 17.51 -24.14 -18.90
N TYR A 412 17.01 -24.73 -17.81
CA TYR A 412 16.14 -24.02 -16.87
C TYR A 412 16.92 -23.05 -15.96
N LYS A 413 18.21 -23.32 -15.72
CA LYS A 413 19.11 -22.34 -15.10
C LYS A 413 19.29 -21.10 -15.99
N ALA A 414 19.49 -21.29 -17.29
CA ALA A 414 19.61 -20.21 -18.25
C ALA A 414 18.28 -19.44 -18.41
N GLU A 415 17.15 -20.14 -18.48
CA GLU A 415 15.83 -19.52 -18.55
C GLU A 415 15.53 -18.65 -17.32
N LEU A 416 15.79 -19.14 -16.11
CA LEU A 416 15.58 -18.34 -14.90
C LEU A 416 16.46 -17.08 -14.87
N ARG A 417 17.72 -17.18 -15.33
CA ARG A 417 18.61 -16.02 -15.48
C ARG A 417 18.05 -15.03 -16.49
N ALA A 418 17.59 -15.51 -17.65
CA ALA A 418 16.99 -14.67 -18.69
C ALA A 418 15.75 -13.93 -18.19
N ARG A 419 14.84 -14.60 -17.47
CA ARG A 419 13.66 -13.95 -16.85
C ARG A 419 14.03 -12.93 -15.78
N THR A 420 15.10 -13.16 -15.03
CA THR A 420 15.60 -12.21 -14.03
C THR A 420 16.19 -10.96 -14.69
N GLN A 421 16.93 -11.16 -15.78
CA GLN A 421 17.44 -10.06 -16.61
C GLN A 421 16.29 -9.28 -17.26
N GLU A 422 15.28 -9.96 -17.79
CA GLU A 422 14.06 -9.36 -18.34
C GLU A 422 13.33 -8.51 -17.29
N ALA A 423 13.20 -8.99 -16.05
CA ALA A 423 12.59 -8.23 -14.95
C ALA A 423 13.33 -6.91 -14.68
N LYS A 424 14.67 -6.95 -14.69
CA LYS A 424 15.51 -5.76 -14.51
C LYS A 424 15.35 -4.77 -15.65
N GLU A 425 15.46 -5.24 -16.90
CA GLU A 425 15.34 -4.40 -18.11
C GLU A 425 13.96 -3.76 -18.21
N THR A 426 12.93 -4.48 -17.77
CA THR A 426 11.54 -4.00 -17.68
C THR A 426 11.37 -2.92 -16.61
N GLY A 427 12.27 -2.84 -15.62
CA GLY A 427 12.18 -1.89 -14.50
C GLY A 427 11.35 -2.41 -13.32
N ILE A 428 11.22 -3.73 -13.17
CA ILE A 428 10.61 -4.33 -11.98
C ILE A 428 11.50 -4.03 -10.77
N CYS A 429 10.91 -3.53 -9.68
CA CYS A 429 11.65 -3.20 -8.45
C CYS A 429 11.35 -4.14 -7.28
N GLY A 430 10.42 -5.08 -7.44
CA GLY A 430 9.98 -6.00 -6.41
C GLY A 430 8.76 -6.81 -6.85
N VAL A 431 8.20 -7.61 -5.94
CA VAL A 431 7.07 -8.52 -6.22
C VAL A 431 5.97 -8.41 -5.16
N PRO A 432 4.69 -8.62 -5.54
CA PRO A 432 4.24 -8.87 -6.90
C PRO A 432 4.31 -7.58 -7.73
N SER A 433 4.59 -7.73 -9.01
CA SER A 433 4.47 -6.64 -9.98
C SER A 433 3.57 -7.09 -11.13
N TYR A 434 2.82 -6.15 -11.68
CA TYR A 434 1.86 -6.37 -12.75
C TYR A 434 2.20 -5.49 -13.94
N ARG A 435 2.13 -6.06 -15.14
CA ARG A 435 2.13 -5.30 -16.40
C ARG A 435 0.91 -5.69 -17.20
N LEU A 436 0.26 -4.69 -17.77
CA LEU A 436 -0.93 -4.90 -18.57
C LEU A 436 -0.64 -4.59 -20.02
N PHE A 437 -1.21 -5.40 -20.89
CA PHE A 437 -1.19 -5.21 -22.33
C PHE A 437 -2.61 -5.30 -22.84
N ARG A 438 -2.85 -4.58 -23.91
CA ARG A 438 -4.14 -4.51 -24.59
C ARG A 438 -3.94 -4.80 -26.07
N ARG A 439 -4.93 -5.48 -26.63
CA ARG A 439 -5.06 -5.71 -28.06
C ARG A 439 -6.50 -5.51 -28.47
N LYS A 440 -6.73 -4.85 -29.61
CA LYS A 440 -8.00 -4.88 -30.32
C LYS A 440 -7.98 -6.00 -31.36
N ASP A 441 -9.14 -6.50 -31.75
CA ASP A 441 -9.26 -7.57 -32.75
C ASP A 441 -8.39 -7.29 -33.99
N GLY A 442 -7.44 -8.19 -34.28
CA GLY A 442 -6.51 -8.08 -35.41
C GLY A 442 -5.29 -7.18 -35.21
N GLU A 443 -5.14 -6.50 -34.06
CA GLU A 443 -3.98 -5.65 -33.74
C GLU A 443 -2.88 -6.40 -32.96
N ALA A 444 -1.70 -5.79 -32.83
CA ALA A 444 -0.64 -6.32 -31.96
C ALA A 444 -0.89 -5.97 -30.49
N TRP A 445 -0.31 -6.77 -29.57
CA TRP A 445 -0.29 -6.41 -28.16
C TRP A 445 0.51 -5.13 -27.93
N THR A 446 -0.08 -4.18 -27.22
CA THR A 446 0.58 -2.94 -26.80
C THR A 446 0.51 -2.81 -25.29
N GLN A 447 1.55 -2.29 -24.66
CA GLN A 447 1.54 -2.09 -23.22
C GLN A 447 0.48 -1.04 -22.86
N HIS A 448 -0.39 -1.38 -21.91
CA HIS A 448 -1.45 -0.53 -21.41
C HIS A 448 -1.11 -0.11 -19.98
N GLY A 449 -0.57 1.10 -19.84
CA GLY A 449 -0.21 1.67 -18.55
C GLY A 449 1.25 1.43 -18.17
N ASP A 450 1.57 1.81 -16.96
CA ASP A 450 2.86 1.60 -16.32
C ASP A 450 2.88 0.33 -15.45
N ILE A 451 4.02 0.07 -14.81
CA ILE A 451 4.14 -1.06 -13.87
C ILE A 451 3.35 -0.75 -12.61
N VAL A 452 2.52 -1.70 -12.18
CA VAL A 452 1.86 -1.67 -10.87
C VAL A 452 2.64 -2.59 -9.95
N TRP A 453 3.17 -2.07 -8.84
CA TRP A 453 3.96 -2.84 -7.88
C TRP A 453 3.26 -2.87 -6.52
N GLY A 454 3.01 -4.08 -6.00
CA GLY A 454 2.32 -4.32 -4.73
C GLY A 454 0.93 -4.94 -4.91
N GLN A 455 0.58 -5.88 -4.04
CA GLN A 455 -0.74 -6.53 -4.06
C GLN A 455 -1.88 -5.59 -3.62
N ASP A 456 -1.54 -4.58 -2.83
CA ASP A 456 -2.41 -3.52 -2.37
C ASP A 456 -2.85 -2.55 -3.47
N LEU A 457 -2.23 -2.63 -4.65
CA LEU A 457 -2.60 -1.88 -5.85
C LEU A 457 -3.35 -2.74 -6.88
N ILE A 458 -3.93 -3.87 -6.48
CA ILE A 458 -4.70 -4.72 -7.40
C ILE A 458 -5.91 -3.99 -8.00
N THR A 459 -6.46 -3.00 -7.30
CA THR A 459 -7.56 -2.17 -7.83
C THR A 459 -7.13 -1.31 -9.02
N ASP A 460 -5.85 -0.90 -9.08
CA ASP A 460 -5.26 -0.24 -10.26
C ASP A 460 -5.23 -1.20 -11.45
N VAL A 461 -4.87 -2.46 -11.20
CA VAL A 461 -4.86 -3.53 -12.21
C VAL A 461 -6.27 -3.73 -12.76
N GLU A 462 -7.27 -3.80 -11.89
CA GLU A 462 -8.67 -3.95 -12.30
C GLU A 462 -9.21 -2.74 -13.08
N ASP A 463 -8.84 -1.52 -12.70
CA ASP A 463 -9.21 -0.30 -13.43
C ASP A 463 -8.60 -0.32 -14.84
N TYR A 464 -7.32 -0.70 -14.97
CA TYR A 464 -6.68 -0.87 -16.28
C TYR A 464 -7.35 -1.97 -17.13
N ILE A 465 -7.70 -3.13 -16.55
CA ILE A 465 -8.42 -4.18 -17.28
C ILE A 465 -9.81 -3.69 -17.75
N ALA A 466 -10.47 -2.87 -16.92
CA ALA A 466 -11.77 -2.27 -17.24
C ALA A 466 -11.70 -1.09 -18.22
N GLY A 467 -10.51 -0.76 -18.76
CA GLY A 467 -10.33 0.27 -19.78
C GLY A 467 -10.08 1.69 -19.25
N TRP A 468 -9.58 1.85 -18.02
CA TRP A 468 -9.17 3.15 -17.52
C TRP A 468 -8.08 3.78 -18.44
N PRO A 469 -8.27 5.02 -18.92
CA PRO A 469 -7.41 5.59 -19.95
C PRO A 469 -6.00 5.85 -19.44
N VAL A 470 -5.05 5.21 -20.11
CA VAL A 470 -3.63 5.56 -20.04
C VAL A 470 -3.45 6.72 -21.00
N GLU A 471 -3.28 7.94 -20.50
CA GLU A 471 -2.76 9.00 -21.36
C GLU A 471 -1.36 8.58 -21.77
N ALA A 472 -1.07 8.59 -23.06
CA ALA A 472 0.29 8.53 -23.55
C ALA A 472 1.09 9.54 -22.72
N THR A 473 2.08 9.07 -21.97
CA THR A 473 3.02 9.90 -21.21
C THR A 473 3.44 11.07 -22.10
N SER A 474 2.78 12.22 -21.95
CA SER A 474 3.20 13.43 -22.59
C SER A 474 4.54 13.73 -21.96
N LYS A 475 5.58 13.74 -22.79
CA LYS A 475 6.85 14.36 -22.45
C LYS A 475 6.52 15.73 -21.85
N LEU A 476 6.63 15.84 -20.54
CA LEU A 476 6.72 17.12 -19.83
C LEU A 476 8.20 17.41 -19.63
#